data_AF-D3ZUQ5-F1
#
_entry.id   AF-D3ZUQ5-F1
#
_cell.length_a   1.000
_cell.length_b   1.000
_cell.length_c   1.000
_cell.angle_alpha   90.00
_cell.angle_beta   90.00
_cell.angle_gamma   90.00
#
_symmetry.space_group_name_H-M   'P 1'
#
loop_
_entity.id
_entity.type
_entity.pdbx_description
1 polymer ?
#
loop_
_entity_poly.entity_id
_entity_poly.type
_entity_poly.pdbx_seq_one_letter_code
_entity_poly.pdbx_strand_id
1 'polypeptide(L)'
;MQKCTARVVLVFLSNSNFQLILHGLLAVPVSGQVWVSKGTLHMALALTVPGVFQVLQGTFGLLYHSSRAIGFPEFLTHLSPSQTPEDMFIKKFWEFTFDCTWPYQNSTVTEGVQICSGNESLKNKPHPFPEVSKIDAAYTAVYSIAHALHDMVASAHQDGKGTNSQDFHHWQLLHALRKVHFKTPDRSEIMFDANGDLVTKFDIFQGQKNPNGVFHLVHVGMIDPQASSGNKMMIQLKKDLQVSSLNAEITVPPSICSESCLPGFSQVPRLGAPHCCFDCSPCPEGQFADQRDMKRCLLCPKEQYSSNTRDHCLPRTEIFLAFEEPLGFILALMAILLAGLALLVLGVFLKHRDIPVVRANNRTLSYFLLISLSLCSLCSLLFLGRPTVTTCLLRQTTFAVVFTVAVSSVLAKTVTVVLAFRVTKPGSRIQVCLSPGASTSVILIASLIQTVLCGVWLATSPPFPERDMISEPRHIVIQCQEGSGATFFCVLGFLGFLAVGTFSVAFLARDLPDVFNETKFLTFSMLLFCSVWTAFLPLYHSARGKSTVAVEIFSILASTDGLLCGIFIPKCYIILLKPEKNTPAWLRQGRCAHQDRQFSMLHRR
;
A
#
# COMPACT_ATOMS: atom_id res chain seq x y z
N MET A 1 19.08 15.73 33.40
CA MET A 1 17.96 16.55 32.86
C MET A 1 18.34 17.35 31.61
N GLN A 2 19.51 17.98 31.54
CA GLN A 2 19.94 18.81 30.38
C GLN A 2 19.96 18.10 29.01
N LYS A 3 20.15 16.77 28.96
CA LYS A 3 20.17 15.97 27.71
C LYS A 3 18.87 15.22 27.43
N CYS A 4 17.85 15.37 28.26
CA CYS A 4 16.61 14.58 28.17
C CYS A 4 15.55 15.34 27.37
N THR A 5 14.82 14.64 26.51
CA THR A 5 13.69 15.18 25.74
C THR A 5 12.38 15.22 26.54
N ALA A 6 12.34 14.55 27.71
CA ALA A 6 11.17 14.56 28.58
C ALA A 6 10.91 15.97 29.13
N ARG A 7 9.66 16.41 28.98
CA ARG A 7 9.17 17.72 29.44
C ARG A 7 8.30 17.62 30.68
N VAL A 8 7.80 16.43 31.01
CA VAL A 8 6.99 16.15 32.20
C VAL A 8 7.76 15.27 33.16
N VAL A 9 7.81 15.65 34.44
CA VAL A 9 8.47 14.92 35.51
C VAL A 9 7.47 14.59 36.61
N LEU A 10 7.28 13.30 36.87
CA LEU A 10 6.45 12.80 37.97
C LEU A 10 7.31 12.65 39.22
N VAL A 11 6.88 13.27 40.33
CA VAL A 11 7.64 13.29 41.59
C VAL A 11 6.90 12.48 42.66
N PHE A 12 7.50 11.34 43.02
CA PHE A 12 7.07 10.47 44.12
C PHE A 12 8.18 10.37 45.17
N LEU A 13 8.51 11.50 45.78
CA LEU A 13 9.57 11.61 46.79
C LEU A 13 9.01 12.21 48.08
N SER A 14 9.73 12.05 49.20
CA SER A 14 9.44 12.80 50.43
C SER A 14 9.94 14.24 50.33
N ASN A 15 9.37 15.13 51.14
CA ASN A 15 9.76 16.54 51.24
C ASN A 15 11.28 16.75 51.33
N SER A 16 11.93 16.07 52.28
CA SER A 16 13.37 16.24 52.55
C SER A 16 14.23 15.81 51.35
N ASN A 17 13.86 14.71 50.69
CA ASN A 17 14.58 14.22 49.52
C ASN A 17 14.37 15.14 48.30
N PHE A 18 13.15 15.63 48.11
CA PHE A 18 12.85 16.56 47.02
C PHE A 18 13.54 17.91 47.23
N GLN A 19 13.61 18.41 48.47
CA GLN A 19 14.33 19.64 48.82
C GLN A 19 15.82 19.56 48.42
N LEU A 20 16.49 18.42 48.67
CA LEU A 20 17.88 18.22 48.24
C LEU A 20 18.04 18.31 46.72
N ILE A 21 17.09 17.75 45.97
CA ILE A 21 17.07 17.83 44.51
C ILE A 21 16.86 19.27 44.04
N LEU A 22 15.93 20.00 44.67
CA LEU A 22 15.64 21.40 44.34
C LEU A 22 16.85 22.30 44.55
N HIS A 23 17.61 22.12 45.64
CA HIS A 23 18.86 22.84 45.85
C HIS A 23 19.89 22.58 44.76
N GLY A 24 20.00 21.33 44.27
CA GLY A 24 20.84 21.00 43.12
C GLY A 24 20.35 21.63 41.81
N LEU A 25 19.03 21.73 41.63
CA LEU A 25 18.43 22.35 40.44
C LEU A 25 18.58 23.88 40.42
N LEU A 26 18.72 24.55 41.56
CA LEU A 26 19.01 25.99 41.59
C LEU A 26 20.37 26.35 40.97
N ALA A 27 21.33 25.43 41.02
CA ALA A 27 22.65 25.61 40.42
C ALA A 27 22.65 25.37 38.90
N VAL A 28 21.55 24.88 38.32
CA VAL A 28 21.46 24.48 36.92
C VAL A 28 20.23 25.11 36.26
N PRO A 29 20.37 25.86 35.15
CA PRO A 29 19.21 26.41 34.46
C PRO A 29 18.37 25.28 33.83
N VAL A 30 17.31 24.85 34.51
CA VAL A 30 16.31 23.91 34.01
C VAL A 30 15.02 24.68 33.78
N SER A 31 14.67 24.92 32.51
CA SER A 31 13.47 25.67 32.12
C SER A 31 12.62 24.86 31.14
N GLY A 32 11.29 25.05 31.21
CA GLY A 32 10.32 24.40 30.32
C GLY A 32 10.00 22.94 30.66
N GLN A 33 10.15 22.52 31.91
CA GLN A 33 9.66 21.24 32.43
C GLN A 33 8.43 21.47 33.31
N VAL A 34 7.44 20.58 33.21
CA VAL A 34 6.25 20.55 34.05
C VAL A 34 6.41 19.45 35.08
N TRP A 35 6.30 19.80 36.36
CA TRP A 35 6.40 18.85 37.45
C TRP A 35 5.02 18.52 37.98
N VAL A 36 4.78 17.24 38.25
CA VAL A 36 3.52 16.74 38.81
C VAL A 36 3.85 15.93 40.07
N SER A 37 3.23 16.28 41.20
CA SER A 37 3.52 15.65 42.48
C SER A 37 2.27 15.30 43.28
N LYS A 38 2.42 14.33 44.20
CA LYS A 38 1.38 13.98 45.18
C LYS A 38 1.41 15.01 46.32
N GLY A 39 0.29 15.70 46.53
CA GLY A 39 0.12 16.73 47.56
C GLY A 39 0.67 18.13 47.20
N THR A 40 0.42 19.11 48.06
CA THR A 40 0.91 20.50 47.91
C THR A 40 2.02 20.86 48.89
N LEU A 41 2.34 20.01 49.86
CA LEU A 41 3.38 20.30 50.86
C LEU A 41 4.77 20.41 50.23
N HIS A 42 5.04 19.67 49.14
CA HIS A 42 6.24 19.85 48.29
C HIS A 42 6.25 21.18 47.54
N MET A 43 5.07 21.71 47.20
CA MET A 43 4.92 23.02 46.56
C MET A 43 5.01 24.15 47.58
N ALA A 44 4.68 23.87 48.85
CA ALA A 44 4.91 24.79 49.97
C ALA A 44 6.41 24.95 50.28
N LEU A 45 7.25 23.93 50.02
CA LEU A 45 8.71 24.11 50.06
C LEU A 45 9.20 25.17 49.06
N ALA A 46 8.47 25.39 47.96
CA ALA A 46 8.73 26.48 47.01
C ALA A 46 8.53 27.88 47.62
N LEU A 47 7.65 27.98 48.62
CA LEU A 47 7.38 29.21 49.38
C LEU A 47 8.44 29.44 50.46
N THR A 48 8.98 28.37 51.04
CA THR A 48 9.91 28.45 52.18
C THR A 48 11.38 28.52 51.77
N VAL A 49 11.76 27.99 50.60
CA VAL A 49 13.15 28.00 50.12
C VAL A 49 13.36 29.11 49.08
N PRO A 50 14.23 30.12 49.36
CA PRO A 50 14.48 31.20 48.42
C PRO A 50 14.96 30.70 47.05
N GLY A 51 14.39 31.24 45.96
CA GLY A 51 14.77 30.95 44.58
C GLY A 51 14.11 29.73 43.94
N VAL A 52 13.59 28.78 44.73
CA VAL A 52 12.99 27.52 44.24
C VAL A 52 11.73 27.73 43.39
N PHE A 53 10.99 28.81 43.66
CA PHE A 53 9.80 29.18 42.89
C PHE A 53 10.04 29.35 41.38
N GLN A 54 11.29 29.63 40.96
CA GLN A 54 11.65 29.75 39.54
C GLN A 54 11.63 28.40 38.81
N VAL A 55 11.95 27.32 39.51
CA VAL A 55 11.95 25.95 38.98
C VAL A 55 10.56 25.34 39.03
N LEU A 56 9.76 25.72 40.05
CA LEU A 56 8.43 25.17 40.32
C LEU A 56 7.28 25.99 39.72
N GLN A 57 7.56 26.95 38.84
CA GLN A 57 6.52 27.67 38.11
C GLN A 57 5.77 26.73 37.16
N GLY A 58 4.43 26.75 37.19
CA GLY A 58 3.59 25.95 36.29
C GLY A 58 3.47 24.47 36.68
N THR A 59 3.88 24.11 37.89
CA THR A 59 3.80 22.76 38.44
C THR A 59 2.39 22.42 38.92
N PHE A 60 2.06 21.13 38.93
CA PHE A 60 0.76 20.62 39.35
C PHE A 60 0.86 19.73 40.59
N GLY A 61 -0.04 19.96 41.53
CA GLY A 61 -0.23 19.12 42.72
C GLY A 61 -1.63 18.53 42.75
N LEU A 62 -1.73 17.26 43.14
CA LEU A 62 -3.01 16.57 43.36
C LEU A 62 -3.23 16.39 44.87
N LEU A 63 -4.38 16.83 45.36
CA LEU A 63 -4.80 16.69 46.76
C LEU A 63 -6.12 15.95 46.86
N TYR A 64 -6.35 15.26 47.97
CA TYR A 64 -7.70 14.82 48.31
C TYR A 64 -8.60 16.03 48.50
N HIS A 65 -9.81 15.95 47.95
CA HIS A 65 -10.83 16.94 48.23
C HIS A 65 -11.18 16.86 49.72
N SER A 66 -10.78 17.89 50.48
CA SER A 66 -11.07 17.97 51.91
C SER A 66 -12.36 18.78 52.13
N SER A 67 -13.22 18.25 53.01
CA SER A 67 -14.42 18.94 53.43
C SER A 67 -14.08 20.12 54.34
N ARG A 68 -14.73 21.26 54.14
CA ARG A 68 -14.48 22.44 54.99
C ARG A 68 -15.19 22.32 56.33
N ALA A 69 -14.41 22.31 57.41
CA ALA A 69 -14.93 22.46 58.76
C ALA A 69 -15.45 23.90 58.96
N ILE A 70 -16.78 24.05 59.00
CA ILE A 70 -17.45 25.35 59.23
C ILE A 70 -17.08 25.85 60.62
N GLY A 71 -16.63 27.11 60.73
CA GLY A 71 -16.27 27.73 62.01
C GLY A 71 -14.83 27.46 62.48
N PHE A 72 -14.10 26.56 61.81
CA PHE A 72 -12.73 26.20 62.21
C PHE A 72 -11.71 27.33 61.98
N PRO A 73 -11.71 28.06 60.85
CA PRO A 73 -10.85 29.24 60.70
C PRO A 73 -11.11 30.30 61.77
N GLU A 74 -12.38 30.54 62.10
CA GLU A 74 -12.76 31.48 63.15
C GLU A 74 -12.24 31.01 64.51
N PHE A 75 -12.43 29.74 64.85
CA PHE A 75 -11.87 29.12 66.06
C PHE A 75 -10.35 29.33 66.16
N LEU A 76 -9.61 29.08 65.08
CA LEU A 76 -8.14 29.24 65.04
C LEU A 76 -7.70 30.69 65.27
N THR A 77 -8.45 31.68 64.77
CA THR A 77 -8.12 33.11 64.99
C THR A 77 -8.37 33.58 66.42
N HIS A 78 -9.15 32.83 67.20
CA HIS A 78 -9.52 33.13 68.58
C HIS A 78 -8.72 32.33 69.62
N LEU A 79 -7.81 31.45 69.18
CA LEU A 79 -6.91 30.72 70.07
C LEU A 79 -6.08 31.67 70.93
N SER A 80 -5.94 31.33 72.20
CA SER A 80 -4.98 31.96 73.10
C SER A 80 -4.30 30.92 73.99
N PRO A 81 -3.03 31.15 74.39
CA PRO A 81 -2.33 30.29 75.35
C PRO A 81 -3.06 30.15 76.70
N SER A 82 -3.92 31.11 77.05
CA SER A 82 -4.73 31.11 78.27
C SER A 82 -5.98 30.25 78.19
N GLN A 83 -6.57 30.07 77.00
CA GLN A 83 -7.75 29.22 76.80
C GLN A 83 -7.41 27.73 76.74
N THR A 84 -6.18 27.41 76.32
CA THR A 84 -5.69 26.03 76.14
C THR A 84 -4.37 25.80 76.89
N PRO A 85 -4.35 25.98 78.23
CA PRO A 85 -3.11 25.89 79.00
C PRO A 85 -2.50 24.49 79.01
N GLU A 86 -3.30 23.46 78.71
CA GLU A 86 -2.87 22.06 78.60
C GLU A 86 -2.19 21.74 77.26
N ASP A 87 -2.31 22.60 76.24
CA ASP A 87 -1.65 22.41 74.95
C ASP A 87 -0.14 22.69 75.10
N MET A 88 0.66 21.62 75.00
CA MET A 88 2.11 21.71 75.15
C MET A 88 2.81 22.46 74.00
N PHE A 89 2.13 22.66 72.87
CA PHE A 89 2.67 23.31 71.67
C PHE A 89 2.26 24.78 71.56
N ILE A 90 1.13 25.19 72.14
CA ILE A 90 0.59 26.55 71.97
C ILE A 90 1.59 27.63 72.40
N LYS A 91 2.35 27.40 73.47
CA LYS A 91 3.38 28.33 73.97
C LYS A 91 4.51 28.53 72.97
N LYS A 92 5.08 27.45 72.43
CA LYS A 92 6.15 27.52 71.42
C LYS A 92 5.67 28.11 70.10
N PHE A 93 4.44 27.77 69.70
CA PHE A 93 3.81 28.37 68.54
C PHE A 93 3.69 29.89 68.71
N TRP A 94 3.32 30.35 69.90
CA TRP A 94 3.22 31.77 70.24
C TRP A 94 4.57 32.48 70.14
N GLU A 95 5.61 31.90 70.73
CA GLU A 95 6.98 32.42 70.68
C GLU A 95 7.45 32.57 69.23
N PHE A 96 7.27 31.54 68.40
CA PHE A 96 7.65 31.56 66.99
C PHE A 96 6.86 32.57 66.17
N THR A 97 5.55 32.68 66.40
CA THR A 97 4.66 33.54 65.60
C THR A 97 4.86 35.01 65.91
N PHE A 98 5.06 35.36 67.19
CA PHE A 98 5.18 36.73 67.65
C PHE A 98 6.63 37.19 67.90
N ASP A 99 7.60 36.30 67.69
CA ASP A 99 9.03 36.55 67.95
C ASP A 99 9.27 37.04 69.40
N CYS A 100 8.64 36.32 70.34
CA CYS A 100 8.66 36.61 71.77
C CYS A 100 9.10 35.40 72.59
N THR A 101 9.40 35.58 73.87
CA THR A 101 9.76 34.49 74.79
C THR A 101 8.88 34.49 76.04
N TRP A 102 8.52 33.30 76.53
CA TRP A 102 7.79 33.20 77.81
C TRP A 102 8.73 33.39 79.00
N PRO A 103 8.29 34.10 80.05
CA PRO A 103 9.10 34.26 81.26
C PRO A 103 9.19 32.92 82.01
N TYR A 104 10.33 32.24 81.91
CA TYR A 104 10.64 31.11 82.79
C TYR A 104 11.09 31.63 84.16
N GLN A 105 10.69 30.94 85.24
CA GLN A 105 11.12 31.29 86.59
C GLN A 105 12.65 31.29 86.64
N ASN A 106 13.22 32.48 86.89
CA ASN A 106 14.65 32.83 86.93
C ASN A 106 15.39 33.12 85.60
N SER A 107 14.71 33.68 84.60
CA SER A 107 15.40 34.31 83.46
C SER A 107 15.61 35.83 83.70
N THR A 108 16.86 36.28 83.82
CA THR A 108 17.21 37.70 83.75
C THR A 108 17.03 38.19 82.31
N VAL A 109 16.13 39.15 82.10
CA VAL A 109 15.80 39.71 80.78
C VAL A 109 17.05 40.38 80.19
N THR A 110 17.60 39.83 79.11
CA THR A 110 18.58 40.51 78.25
C THR A 110 17.89 41.64 77.47
N GLU A 111 18.53 42.82 77.40
CA GLU A 111 18.02 43.97 76.65
C GLU A 111 17.76 43.59 75.18
N GLY A 112 16.51 43.78 74.72
CA GLY A 112 16.09 43.56 73.33
C GLY A 112 15.16 42.37 73.08
N VAL A 113 14.86 41.53 74.09
CA VAL A 113 13.95 40.37 73.92
C VAL A 113 12.52 40.74 74.34
N GLN A 114 11.56 40.58 73.42
CA GLN A 114 10.14 40.84 73.69
C GLN A 114 9.52 39.67 74.47
N ILE A 115 8.81 39.98 75.56
CA ILE A 115 8.15 38.97 76.40
C ILE A 115 6.75 38.69 75.84
N CYS A 116 6.37 37.41 75.76
CA CYS A 116 5.02 37.02 75.37
C CYS A 116 4.03 37.34 76.50
N SER A 117 2.97 38.07 76.18
CA SER A 117 1.87 38.40 77.10
C SER A 117 0.74 37.37 77.08
N GLY A 118 0.57 36.65 75.97
CA GLY A 118 -0.54 35.72 75.73
C GLY A 118 -1.83 36.37 75.26
N ASN A 119 -1.85 37.69 75.12
CA ASN A 119 -2.96 38.48 74.58
C ASN A 119 -2.67 39.04 73.18
N GLU A 120 -1.56 38.64 72.56
CA GLU A 120 -1.25 39.01 71.18
C GLU A 120 -2.36 38.51 70.23
N SER A 121 -2.62 39.27 69.17
CA SER A 121 -3.68 38.95 68.21
C SER A 121 -3.12 38.22 67.01
N LEU A 122 -3.68 37.05 66.71
CA LEU A 122 -3.42 36.34 65.44
C LEU A 122 -4.06 37.07 64.24
N LYS A 123 -4.97 38.02 64.47
CA LYS A 123 -5.59 38.81 63.40
C LYS A 123 -4.52 39.68 62.73
N ASN A 124 -4.35 39.49 61.42
CA ASN A 124 -3.39 40.18 60.56
C ASN A 124 -1.90 39.78 60.75
N LYS A 125 -1.59 38.75 61.55
CA LYS A 125 -0.23 38.18 61.62
C LYS A 125 -0.11 36.99 60.65
N PRO A 126 0.95 36.88 59.83
CA PRO A 126 1.16 35.70 59.00
C PRO A 126 1.44 34.49 59.88
N HIS A 127 0.61 33.45 59.76
CA HIS A 127 0.75 32.19 60.48
C HIS A 127 0.22 31.03 59.61
N PRO A 128 0.65 29.78 59.85
CA PRO A 128 0.38 28.67 58.93
C PRO A 128 -1.06 28.10 58.99
N PHE A 129 -1.82 28.37 60.06
CA PHE A 129 -3.14 27.74 60.28
C PHE A 129 -4.19 27.97 59.18
N PRO A 130 -4.31 29.16 58.54
CA PRO A 130 -5.29 29.39 57.47
C PRO A 130 -5.03 28.58 56.20
N GLU A 131 -3.79 28.12 55.98
CA GLU A 131 -3.45 27.24 54.86
C GLU A 131 -3.59 25.77 55.24
N VAL A 132 -3.14 25.39 56.44
CA VAL A 132 -3.25 24.02 56.95
C VAL A 132 -4.72 23.60 57.12
N SER A 133 -5.57 24.48 57.64
CA SER A 133 -7.02 24.24 57.81
C SER A 133 -7.76 23.97 56.50
N LYS A 134 -7.23 24.41 55.35
CA LYS A 134 -7.83 24.15 54.03
C LYS A 134 -7.47 22.78 53.46
N ILE A 135 -6.51 22.08 54.07
CA ILE A 135 -5.89 20.85 53.54
C ILE A 135 -6.09 19.67 54.51
N ASP A 136 -6.63 19.91 55.71
CA ASP A 136 -6.69 18.90 56.77
C ASP A 136 -7.79 17.86 56.53
N ALA A 137 -7.45 16.58 56.70
CA ALA A 137 -8.37 15.45 56.66
C ALA A 137 -8.88 15.04 58.06
N ALA A 138 -8.37 15.66 59.12
CA ALA A 138 -8.71 15.33 60.50
C ALA A 138 -10.21 15.45 60.79
N TYR A 139 -10.88 16.47 60.24
CA TYR A 139 -12.33 16.64 60.39
C TYR A 139 -13.09 15.38 59.92
N THR A 140 -12.83 14.95 58.68
CA THR A 140 -13.45 13.77 58.10
C THR A 140 -13.10 12.51 58.89
N ALA A 141 -11.86 12.36 59.35
CA ALA A 141 -11.43 11.21 60.13
C ALA A 141 -12.15 11.12 61.48
N VAL A 142 -12.22 12.22 62.24
CA VAL A 142 -12.90 12.30 63.54
C VAL A 142 -14.39 12.03 63.38
N TYR A 143 -15.04 12.62 62.38
CA TYR A 143 -16.46 12.37 62.12
C TYR A 143 -16.73 10.96 61.64
N SER A 144 -15.82 10.33 60.88
CA SER A 144 -15.96 8.92 60.50
C SER A 144 -15.97 8.02 61.73
N ILE A 145 -15.10 8.29 62.70
CA ILE A 145 -15.07 7.55 63.98
C ILE A 145 -16.36 7.82 64.77
N ALA A 146 -16.79 9.09 64.85
CA ALA A 146 -18.02 9.47 65.56
C ALA A 146 -19.26 8.76 64.97
N HIS A 147 -19.39 8.73 63.65
CA HIS A 147 -20.48 8.02 62.96
C HIS A 147 -20.40 6.50 63.19
N ALA A 148 -19.21 5.89 63.12
CA ALA A 148 -19.05 4.47 63.42
C ALA A 148 -19.49 4.12 64.85
N LEU A 149 -19.07 4.94 65.84
CA LEU A 149 -19.48 4.76 67.23
C LEU A 149 -20.98 4.98 67.42
N HIS A 150 -21.56 5.99 66.75
CA HIS A 150 -22.99 6.25 66.79
C HIS A 150 -23.80 5.06 66.24
N ASP A 151 -23.40 4.51 65.10
CA ASP A 151 -24.05 3.35 64.48
C ASP A 151 -23.95 2.10 65.37
N MET A 152 -22.81 1.91 66.06
CA MET A 152 -22.64 0.83 67.05
C MET A 152 -23.57 0.99 68.25
N VAL A 153 -23.73 2.20 68.79
CA VAL A 153 -24.64 2.46 69.92
C VAL A 153 -26.10 2.30 69.49
N ALA A 154 -26.46 2.82 68.31
CA ALA A 154 -27.82 2.73 67.78
C ALA A 154 -28.24 1.28 67.49
N SER A 155 -27.35 0.47 66.91
CA SER A 155 -27.61 -0.96 66.67
C SER A 155 -27.73 -1.77 67.97
N ALA A 156 -26.91 -1.48 68.98
CA ALA A 156 -27.03 -2.13 70.31
C ALA A 156 -28.37 -1.84 71.00
N HIS A 157 -28.92 -0.63 70.81
CA HIS A 157 -30.24 -0.27 71.34
C HIS A 157 -31.40 -0.99 70.61
N GLN A 158 -31.23 -1.33 69.33
CA GLN A 158 -32.23 -2.08 68.55
C GLN A 158 -32.28 -3.57 68.90
N ASP A 159 -31.14 -4.18 69.25
CA ASP A 159 -31.04 -5.59 69.64
C ASP A 159 -31.45 -5.86 71.11
N GLY A 160 -31.98 -4.87 71.82
CA GLY A 160 -32.41 -4.99 73.23
C GLY A 160 -31.26 -5.26 74.21
N LYS A 161 -30.01 -5.15 73.76
CA LYS A 161 -28.80 -5.36 74.55
C LYS A 161 -28.22 -4.00 74.88
N GLY A 162 -28.72 -3.40 75.96
CA GLY A 162 -28.15 -2.17 76.53
C GLY A 162 -26.74 -2.44 77.09
N THR A 163 -25.74 -2.54 76.22
CA THR A 163 -24.33 -2.55 76.62
C THR A 163 -23.87 -1.13 76.88
N ASN A 164 -23.24 -0.92 78.04
CA ASN A 164 -22.54 0.32 78.36
C ASN A 164 -21.57 0.67 77.21
N SER A 165 -21.54 1.95 76.84
CA SER A 165 -20.85 2.50 75.66
C SER A 165 -19.31 2.33 75.65
N GLN A 166 -18.73 1.56 76.57
CA GLN A 166 -17.29 1.40 76.78
C GLN A 166 -16.75 -0.03 76.54
N ASP A 167 -17.61 -1.04 76.40
CA ASP A 167 -17.18 -2.44 76.23
C ASP A 167 -17.46 -2.97 74.82
N PHE A 168 -16.66 -2.55 73.83
CA PHE A 168 -16.66 -3.14 72.49
C PHE A 168 -15.27 -3.64 72.09
N HIS A 169 -15.23 -4.71 71.30
CA HIS A 169 -13.99 -5.23 70.76
C HIS A 169 -13.55 -4.43 69.53
N HIS A 170 -12.23 -4.26 69.34
CA HIS A 170 -11.64 -3.51 68.21
C HIS A 170 -12.18 -3.93 66.82
N TRP A 171 -12.50 -5.21 66.62
CA TRP A 171 -13.04 -5.72 65.36
C TRP A 171 -14.48 -5.25 65.08
N GLN A 172 -15.27 -4.97 66.13
CA GLN A 172 -16.63 -4.44 65.99
C GLN A 172 -16.58 -2.99 65.47
N LEU A 173 -15.66 -2.18 66.01
CA LEU A 173 -15.42 -0.83 65.51
C LEU A 173 -14.89 -0.84 64.08
N LEU A 174 -13.97 -1.74 63.74
CA LEU A 174 -13.50 -1.87 62.36
C LEU A 174 -14.64 -2.22 61.39
N HIS A 175 -15.56 -3.10 61.81
CA HIS A 175 -16.72 -3.46 60.99
C HIS A 175 -17.68 -2.27 60.79
N ALA A 176 -17.90 -1.47 61.82
CA ALA A 176 -18.68 -0.24 61.74
C ALA A 176 -18.00 0.81 60.85
N LEU A 177 -16.69 1.06 61.05
CA LEU A 177 -15.89 2.00 60.25
C LEU A 177 -15.94 1.68 58.74
N ARG A 178 -15.88 0.40 58.35
CA ARG A 178 -15.98 -0.02 56.95
C ARG A 178 -17.33 0.28 56.30
N LYS A 179 -18.37 0.52 57.10
CA LYS A 179 -19.75 0.78 56.63
C LYS A 179 -20.16 2.24 56.80
N VAL A 180 -19.28 3.09 57.32
CA VAL A 180 -19.57 4.50 57.53
C VAL A 180 -19.93 5.14 56.20
N HIS A 181 -21.08 5.81 56.19
CA HIS A 181 -21.54 6.59 55.06
C HIS A 181 -22.30 7.81 55.57
N PHE A 182 -21.73 9.00 55.39
CA PHE A 182 -22.35 10.26 55.80
C PHE A 182 -22.03 11.40 54.84
N LYS A 183 -22.78 12.49 54.98
CA LYS A 183 -22.56 13.74 54.23
C LYS A 183 -22.06 14.83 55.16
N THR A 184 -20.98 15.48 54.77
CA THR A 184 -20.44 16.65 55.46
C THR A 184 -21.31 17.89 55.21
N PRO A 185 -21.16 18.98 55.98
CA PRO A 185 -21.93 20.22 55.80
C PRO A 185 -21.82 20.83 54.40
N ASP A 186 -20.71 20.63 53.70
CA ASP A 186 -20.49 21.05 52.32
C ASP A 186 -21.03 20.06 51.26
N ARG A 187 -21.81 19.05 51.69
CA ARG A 187 -22.45 18.00 50.89
C ARG A 187 -21.48 17.00 50.26
N SER A 188 -20.23 16.95 50.72
CA SER A 188 -19.30 15.89 50.32
C SER A 188 -19.72 14.57 50.97
N GLU A 189 -19.71 13.49 50.19
CA GLU A 189 -20.08 12.16 50.65
C GLU A 189 -18.83 11.41 51.09
N ILE A 190 -18.85 10.88 52.32
CA ILE A 190 -17.73 10.18 52.93
C ILE A 190 -18.07 8.70 53.01
N MET A 191 -17.28 7.88 52.32
CA MET A 191 -17.40 6.43 52.32
C MET A 191 -16.04 5.78 52.02
N PHE A 192 -15.90 4.52 52.41
CA PHE A 192 -14.70 3.71 52.19
C PHE A 192 -14.96 2.57 51.22
N ASP A 193 -13.97 2.21 50.41
CA ASP A 193 -14.06 1.07 49.52
C ASP A 193 -13.81 -0.27 50.26
N ALA A 194 -13.78 -1.37 49.52
CA ALA A 194 -13.55 -2.70 50.10
C ALA A 194 -12.17 -2.86 50.78
N ASN A 195 -11.17 -2.07 50.38
CA ASN A 195 -9.83 -2.05 50.97
C ASN A 195 -9.74 -1.13 52.18
N GLY A 196 -10.73 -0.26 52.39
CA GLY A 196 -10.72 0.76 53.43
C GLY A 196 -10.13 2.10 52.97
N ASP A 197 -9.99 2.30 51.66
CA ASP A 197 -9.54 3.57 51.09
C ASP A 197 -10.71 4.55 50.96
N LEU A 198 -10.45 5.83 51.27
CA LEU A 198 -11.46 6.88 51.16
C LEU A 198 -11.82 7.10 49.69
N VAL A 199 -13.09 6.89 49.35
CA VAL A 199 -13.62 7.18 48.01
C VAL A 199 -13.90 8.67 47.90
N THR A 200 -12.92 9.43 47.44
CA THR A 200 -13.03 10.89 47.32
C THR A 200 -12.55 11.42 45.97
N LYS A 201 -12.88 12.69 45.73
CA LYS A 201 -12.43 13.46 44.58
C LYS A 201 -11.03 14.02 44.84
N PHE A 202 -10.34 14.43 43.78
CA PHE A 202 -9.03 15.05 43.90
C PHE A 202 -9.05 16.48 43.38
N ASP A 203 -8.59 17.42 44.18
CA ASP A 203 -8.40 18.80 43.76
C ASP A 203 -7.04 18.96 43.07
N ILE A 204 -7.05 19.65 41.93
CA ILE A 204 -5.86 19.97 41.15
C ILE A 204 -5.44 21.40 41.48
N PHE A 205 -4.21 21.54 41.97
CA PHE A 205 -3.59 22.82 42.25
C PHE A 205 -2.44 23.08 41.29
N GLN A 206 -2.26 24.34 40.93
CA GLN A 206 -1.14 24.80 40.11
C GLN A 206 -0.33 25.87 40.83
N GLY A 207 1.00 25.78 40.73
CA GLY A 207 1.93 26.79 41.24
C GLY A 207 2.03 27.98 40.29
N GLN A 208 1.58 29.15 40.71
CA GLN A 208 1.58 30.38 39.91
C GLN A 208 2.29 31.53 40.62
N LYS A 209 2.77 32.52 39.86
CA LYS A 209 3.41 33.73 40.38
C LYS A 209 2.42 34.89 40.27
N ASN A 210 2.17 35.58 41.36
CA ASN A 210 1.35 36.79 41.38
C ASN A 210 2.07 37.94 40.67
N PRO A 211 1.37 39.02 40.27
CA PRO A 211 1.98 40.21 39.66
C PRO A 211 3.11 40.82 40.52
N ASN A 212 3.01 40.71 41.84
CA ASN A 212 4.01 41.19 42.81
C ASN A 212 5.21 40.23 42.98
N GLY A 213 5.23 39.15 42.21
CA GLY A 213 6.30 38.16 42.19
C GLY A 213 6.24 37.07 43.26
N VAL A 214 5.18 37.06 44.07
CA VAL A 214 4.97 36.06 45.13
C VAL A 214 4.37 34.78 44.56
N PHE A 215 4.94 33.63 44.90
CA PHE A 215 4.41 32.32 44.52
C PHE A 215 3.14 32.00 45.32
N HIS A 216 2.15 31.38 44.69
CA HIS A 216 0.91 30.98 45.34
C HIS A 216 0.30 29.76 44.63
N LEU A 217 -0.46 28.99 45.40
CA LEU A 217 -1.17 27.82 44.91
C LEU A 217 -2.57 28.20 44.46
N VAL A 218 -2.90 27.84 43.22
CA VAL A 218 -4.20 28.14 42.61
C VAL A 218 -4.95 26.85 42.34
N HIS A 219 -6.16 26.73 42.88
CA HIS A 219 -7.03 25.58 42.59
C HIS A 219 -7.56 25.69 41.15
N VAL A 220 -7.07 24.82 40.26
CA VAL A 220 -7.35 24.88 38.81
C VAL A 220 -8.40 23.88 38.33
N GLY A 221 -8.69 22.85 39.10
CA GLY A 221 -9.68 21.85 38.71
C GLY A 221 -9.89 20.76 39.73
N MET A 222 -10.70 19.77 39.37
CA MET A 222 -11.02 18.61 40.18
C MET A 222 -11.06 17.36 39.30
N ILE A 223 -10.69 16.23 39.87
CA ILE A 223 -10.82 14.91 39.28
C ILE A 223 -11.85 14.13 40.09
N ASP A 224 -12.86 13.61 39.41
CA ASP A 224 -13.90 12.77 40.03
C ASP A 224 -13.76 11.33 39.50
N PRO A 225 -13.23 10.40 40.32
CA PRO A 225 -13.11 9.00 39.92
C PRO A 225 -14.46 8.33 39.66
N GLN A 226 -15.52 8.76 40.37
CA GLN A 226 -16.85 8.13 40.35
C GLN A 226 -17.74 8.65 39.22
N ALA A 227 -17.46 9.82 38.66
CA ALA A 227 -18.22 10.38 37.54
C ALA A 227 -17.96 9.69 36.19
N SER A 228 -17.11 8.66 36.16
CA SER A 228 -16.71 7.95 34.96
C SER A 228 -17.61 6.74 34.66
N SER A 229 -18.07 6.62 33.42
CA SER A 229 -18.64 5.36 32.90
C SER A 229 -17.58 4.65 32.05
N GLY A 230 -17.05 3.53 32.55
CA GLY A 230 -15.97 2.76 31.90
C GLY A 230 -14.55 3.24 32.28
N ASN A 231 -13.54 2.98 31.42
CA ASN A 231 -12.11 3.29 31.69
C ASN A 231 -11.72 4.78 31.50
N LYS A 232 -12.64 5.75 31.65
CA LYS A 232 -12.38 7.17 31.31
C LYS A 232 -12.48 8.08 32.53
N MET A 233 -11.36 8.54 33.07
CA MET A 233 -11.34 9.51 34.18
C MET A 233 -11.77 10.90 33.70
N MET A 234 -12.72 11.55 34.39
CA MET A 234 -13.14 12.92 34.05
C MET A 234 -12.36 13.96 34.86
N ILE A 235 -11.78 14.94 34.14
CA ILE A 235 -11.07 16.07 34.73
C ILE A 235 -11.89 17.34 34.47
N GLN A 236 -12.31 18.01 35.53
CA GLN A 236 -13.05 19.27 35.48
C GLN A 236 -12.10 20.44 35.76
N LEU A 237 -11.74 21.20 34.72
CA LEU A 237 -10.93 22.41 34.87
C LEU A 237 -11.84 23.63 35.00
N LYS A 238 -11.48 24.59 35.86
CA LYS A 238 -12.20 25.87 36.01
C LYS A 238 -12.02 26.73 34.74
N LYS A 239 -13.14 27.23 34.18
CA LYS A 239 -13.18 27.96 32.89
C LYS A 239 -12.46 29.31 32.88
N ASP A 240 -12.32 29.99 34.03
CA ASP A 240 -11.85 31.38 34.10
C ASP A 240 -10.37 31.54 34.50
N LEU A 241 -9.60 30.46 34.49
CA LEU A 241 -8.17 30.54 34.75
C LEU A 241 -7.43 30.82 33.45
N GLN A 242 -7.15 32.11 33.21
CA GLN A 242 -5.90 32.48 32.58
C GLN A 242 -4.79 31.92 33.49
N VAL A 243 -4.34 30.71 33.20
CA VAL A 243 -3.07 30.20 33.70
C VAL A 243 -2.02 31.11 33.10
N SER A 244 -1.69 32.17 33.84
CA SER A 244 -0.80 33.24 33.43
C SER A 244 0.62 32.70 33.24
N SER A 245 0.88 32.09 32.09
CA SER A 245 2.18 32.18 31.46
C SER A 245 2.13 33.38 30.54
N LEU A 246 3.13 34.27 30.64
CA LEU A 246 3.25 35.40 29.74
C LEU A 246 3.23 34.88 28.28
N ASN A 247 2.17 35.23 27.56
CA ASN A 247 1.94 35.05 26.13
C ASN A 247 1.65 33.62 25.64
N ALA A 248 0.55 33.51 24.87
CA ALA A 248 0.08 32.35 24.09
C ALA A 248 -0.56 31.18 24.87
N GLU A 249 -1.55 30.56 24.23
CA GLU A 249 -2.31 29.39 24.68
C GLU A 249 -1.47 28.36 25.45
N ILE A 250 -2.03 27.76 26.50
CA ILE A 250 -1.39 26.68 27.27
C ILE A 250 -1.16 25.48 26.33
N THR A 251 -0.02 25.46 25.65
CA THR A 251 0.50 24.27 24.98
C THR A 251 1.34 23.53 26.01
N VAL A 252 0.70 22.63 26.76
CA VAL A 252 1.44 21.68 27.63
C VAL A 252 2.44 20.94 26.72
N PRO A 253 3.75 21.02 27.00
CA PRO A 253 4.74 20.49 26.08
C PRO A 253 4.62 18.95 26.02
N PRO A 254 4.44 18.35 24.82
CA PRO A 254 4.37 16.91 24.70
C PRO A 254 5.72 16.29 25.10
N SER A 255 5.68 15.25 25.93
CA SER A 255 6.86 14.45 26.29
C SER A 255 6.92 13.22 25.40
N ILE A 256 7.27 13.42 24.13
CA ILE A 256 7.39 12.35 23.12
C ILE A 256 8.86 12.09 22.79
N CYS A 257 9.21 10.82 22.56
CA CYS A 257 10.56 10.43 22.14
C CYS A 257 10.74 10.50 20.63
N SER A 258 9.73 10.01 19.90
CA SER A 258 9.64 10.05 18.44
C SER A 258 8.30 10.63 18.03
N GLU A 259 8.30 11.40 16.95
CA GLU A 259 7.07 11.88 16.33
C GLU A 259 6.31 10.73 15.66
N SER A 260 5.00 10.89 15.49
CA SER A 260 4.17 9.89 14.82
C SER A 260 4.56 9.73 13.35
N CYS A 261 4.67 8.48 12.89
CA CYS A 261 4.91 8.17 11.49
C CYS A 261 3.66 8.43 10.65
N LEU A 262 3.86 9.07 9.50
CA LEU A 262 2.81 9.28 8.50
C LEU A 262 2.47 7.96 7.78
N PRO A 263 1.27 7.85 7.16
CA PRO A 263 0.99 6.79 6.21
C PRO A 263 2.10 6.70 5.14
N GLY A 264 2.42 5.48 4.72
CA GLY A 264 3.57 5.19 3.85
C GLY A 264 4.86 4.80 4.59
N PHE A 265 4.90 5.00 5.91
CA PHE A 265 6.05 4.69 6.75
C PHE A 265 5.69 3.68 7.83
N SER A 266 6.67 2.86 8.21
CA SER A 266 6.59 1.96 9.35
C SER A 266 7.57 2.35 10.44
N GLN A 267 7.21 2.05 11.69
CA GLN A 267 8.07 2.27 12.85
C GLN A 267 9.18 1.24 12.91
N VAL A 268 10.42 1.73 13.02
CA VAL A 268 11.62 0.93 13.23
C VAL A 268 12.13 1.20 14.64
N PRO A 269 12.04 0.24 15.58
CA PRO A 269 12.53 0.42 16.93
C PRO A 269 14.03 0.73 16.96
N ARG A 270 14.45 1.71 17.77
CA ARG A 270 15.88 2.01 17.96
C ARG A 270 16.49 0.98 18.91
N LEU A 271 17.60 0.36 18.49
CA LEU A 271 18.27 -0.67 19.29
C LEU A 271 18.75 -0.09 20.63
N GLY A 272 18.35 -0.70 21.74
CA GLY A 272 18.70 -0.26 23.09
C GLY A 272 17.87 0.91 23.63
N ALA A 273 16.91 1.46 22.88
CA ALA A 273 16.01 2.52 23.34
C ALA A 273 14.65 1.95 23.82
N PRO A 274 13.88 2.71 24.63
CA PRO A 274 12.52 2.33 25.02
C PRO A 274 11.55 2.21 23.82
N HIS A 275 10.44 1.47 23.99
CA HIS A 275 9.46 1.21 22.92
C HIS A 275 8.82 2.45 22.29
N CYS A 276 8.79 3.59 22.98
CA CYS A 276 8.27 4.85 22.43
C CYS A 276 9.27 5.58 21.51
N CYS A 277 10.51 5.07 21.40
CA CYS A 277 11.58 5.64 20.59
C CYS A 277 11.82 4.78 19.34
N PHE A 278 11.38 5.29 18.20
CA PHE A 278 11.48 4.64 16.89
C PHE A 278 11.84 5.65 15.80
N ASP A 279 12.28 5.14 14.66
CA ASP A 279 12.47 5.91 13.43
C ASP A 279 11.39 5.53 12.42
N CYS A 280 10.95 6.49 11.60
CA CYS A 280 9.98 6.25 10.54
C CYS A 280 10.73 5.86 9.26
N SER A 281 10.53 4.64 8.79
CA SER A 281 11.14 4.13 7.55
C SER A 281 10.08 3.89 6.48
N PRO A 282 10.30 4.34 5.22
CA PRO A 282 9.33 4.16 4.15
C PRO A 282 9.11 2.67 3.85
N CYS A 283 7.87 2.28 3.57
CA CYS A 283 7.55 0.88 3.29
C CYS A 283 8.31 0.32 2.08
N PRO A 284 8.69 -0.97 2.02
CA PRO A 284 9.32 -1.55 0.84
C PRO A 284 8.43 -1.53 -0.42
N GLU A 285 9.00 -1.76 -1.60
CA GLU A 285 8.22 -1.90 -2.83
C GLU A 285 7.19 -3.04 -2.73
N GLY A 286 5.97 -2.81 -3.22
CA GLY A 286 4.86 -3.75 -3.14
C GLY A 286 4.17 -3.82 -1.77
N GLN A 287 4.63 -3.04 -0.79
CA GLN A 287 4.03 -2.92 0.53
C GLN A 287 3.51 -1.51 0.80
N PHE A 288 2.53 -1.40 1.70
CA PHE A 288 1.91 -0.13 2.07
C PHE A 288 1.67 -0.03 3.58
N ALA A 289 1.48 1.20 4.07
CA ALA A 289 1.00 1.49 5.41
C ALA A 289 -0.06 2.60 5.34
N ASP A 290 -1.33 2.25 5.55
CA ASP A 290 -2.47 3.16 5.43
C ASP A 290 -2.75 3.96 6.70
N GLN A 291 -2.26 3.47 7.84
CA GLN A 291 -2.44 4.10 9.13
C GLN A 291 -1.16 4.74 9.65
N ARG A 292 -1.33 5.77 10.50
CA ARG A 292 -0.21 6.34 11.25
C ARG A 292 0.34 5.30 12.23
N ASP A 293 1.64 5.39 12.49
CA ASP A 293 2.28 4.58 13.53
C ASP A 293 2.15 3.05 13.35
N MET A 294 2.03 2.59 12.10
CA MET A 294 2.09 1.15 11.81
C MET A 294 3.47 0.58 12.17
N LYS A 295 3.47 -0.53 12.90
CA LYS A 295 4.71 -1.23 13.29
C LYS A 295 5.37 -1.96 12.12
N ARG A 296 4.59 -2.34 11.10
CA ARG A 296 5.03 -3.09 9.93
C ARG A 296 4.16 -2.71 8.73
N CYS A 297 4.75 -2.72 7.55
CA CYS A 297 4.02 -2.54 6.30
C CYS A 297 3.29 -3.83 5.90
N LEU A 298 2.19 -3.68 5.17
CA LEU A 298 1.37 -4.77 4.66
C LEU A 298 1.62 -4.95 3.17
N LEU A 299 1.51 -6.18 2.66
CA LEU A 299 1.66 -6.45 1.23
C LEU A 299 0.38 -6.05 0.48
N CYS A 300 0.51 -5.39 -0.67
CA CYS A 300 -0.64 -5.12 -1.51
C CYS A 300 -1.26 -6.42 -2.06
N PRO A 301 -2.60 -6.48 -2.24
CA PRO A 301 -3.27 -7.58 -2.93
C PRO A 301 -2.73 -7.77 -4.35
N LYS A 302 -2.82 -9.00 -4.89
CA LYS A 302 -2.23 -9.39 -6.19
C LYS A 302 -2.63 -8.49 -7.38
N GLU A 303 -3.86 -8.00 -7.38
CA GLU A 303 -4.42 -7.18 -8.46
C GLU A 303 -4.08 -5.69 -8.34
N GLN A 304 -3.40 -5.32 -7.26
CA GLN A 304 -3.07 -3.95 -6.92
C GLN A 304 -1.56 -3.79 -6.80
N TYR A 305 -1.10 -2.54 -6.80
CA TYR A 305 0.30 -2.19 -6.56
C TYR A 305 0.37 -1.02 -5.59
N SER A 306 1.46 -0.89 -4.85
CA SER A 306 1.64 0.20 -3.90
C SER A 306 1.63 1.56 -4.61
N SER A 307 0.92 2.53 -4.05
CA SER A 307 1.01 3.94 -4.46
C SER A 307 2.45 4.45 -4.35
N ASN A 308 2.75 5.57 -5.02
CA ASN A 308 4.09 6.19 -4.95
C ASN A 308 4.44 6.66 -3.53
N THR A 309 3.43 7.11 -2.79
CA THR A 309 3.50 7.49 -1.37
C THR A 309 3.45 6.30 -0.41
N ARG A 310 3.19 5.08 -0.92
CA ARG A 310 3.12 3.80 -0.18
C ARG A 310 2.08 3.76 0.94
N ASP A 311 1.10 4.64 0.88
CA ASP A 311 0.02 4.79 1.85
C ASP A 311 -1.23 3.96 1.49
N HIS A 312 -1.40 3.57 0.24
CA HIS A 312 -2.52 2.75 -0.21
C HIS A 312 -2.13 1.91 -1.43
N CYS A 313 -2.99 0.98 -1.80
CA CYS A 313 -2.83 0.16 -2.99
C CYS A 313 -3.72 0.68 -4.13
N LEU A 314 -3.17 0.75 -5.33
CA LEU A 314 -3.83 1.20 -6.55
C LEU A 314 -4.11 -0.01 -7.46
N PRO A 315 -5.26 -0.04 -8.17
CA PRO A 315 -5.55 -1.11 -9.12
C PRO A 315 -4.58 -1.07 -10.30
N ARG A 316 -4.08 -2.22 -10.73
CA ARG A 316 -3.26 -2.31 -11.94
C ARG A 316 -4.14 -2.15 -13.17
N THR A 317 -3.65 -1.43 -14.19
CA THR A 317 -4.35 -1.30 -15.48
C THR A 317 -4.01 -2.45 -16.41
N GLU A 318 -5.00 -2.90 -17.17
CA GLU A 318 -4.84 -3.95 -18.17
C GLU A 318 -4.16 -3.37 -19.44
N ILE A 319 -3.09 -4.00 -19.91
CA ILE A 319 -2.40 -3.64 -21.15
C ILE A 319 -2.47 -4.78 -22.17
N PHE A 320 -2.81 -4.42 -23.41
CA PHE A 320 -2.90 -5.30 -24.57
C PHE A 320 -2.57 -4.49 -25.83
N LEU A 321 -2.32 -5.15 -26.98
CA LEU A 321 -2.06 -4.48 -28.25
C LEU A 321 -3.37 -3.89 -28.81
N ALA A 322 -3.65 -2.63 -28.48
CA ALA A 322 -4.93 -1.98 -28.75
C ALA A 322 -4.99 -1.38 -30.15
N PHE A 323 -6.18 -1.34 -30.76
CA PHE A 323 -6.38 -0.67 -32.05
C PHE A 323 -6.11 0.85 -31.99
N GLU A 324 -6.36 1.44 -30.83
CA GLU A 324 -6.25 2.88 -30.59
C GLU A 324 -4.81 3.35 -30.42
N GLU A 325 -3.87 2.44 -30.13
CA GLU A 325 -2.47 2.79 -29.98
C GLU A 325 -1.77 2.87 -31.35
N PRO A 326 -0.76 3.74 -31.53
CA PRO A 326 -0.16 4.01 -32.84
C PRO A 326 0.34 2.76 -33.58
N LEU A 327 0.97 1.83 -32.84
CA LEU A 327 1.50 0.59 -33.38
C LEU A 327 0.37 -0.33 -33.88
N GLY A 328 -0.69 -0.52 -33.08
CA GLY A 328 -1.82 -1.36 -33.44
C GLY A 328 -2.59 -0.80 -34.65
N PHE A 329 -2.78 0.52 -34.70
CA PHE A 329 -3.41 1.20 -35.83
C PHE A 329 -2.64 0.98 -37.15
N ILE A 330 -1.31 1.18 -37.13
CA ILE A 330 -0.46 0.99 -38.32
C ILE A 330 -0.53 -0.46 -38.81
N LEU A 331 -0.43 -1.44 -37.90
CA LEU A 331 -0.49 -2.86 -38.27
C LEU A 331 -1.85 -3.25 -38.86
N ALA A 332 -2.96 -2.75 -38.30
CA ALA A 332 -4.29 -2.97 -38.82
C ALA A 332 -4.47 -2.39 -40.23
N LEU A 333 -3.98 -1.16 -40.45
CA LEU A 333 -4.05 -0.51 -41.75
C LEU A 333 -3.27 -1.29 -42.81
N MET A 334 -2.03 -1.71 -42.48
CA MET A 334 -1.21 -2.52 -43.39
C MET A 334 -1.87 -3.86 -43.72
N ALA A 335 -2.49 -4.52 -42.75
CA ALA A 335 -3.26 -5.74 -42.97
C ALA A 335 -4.42 -5.55 -43.96
N ILE A 336 -5.21 -4.49 -43.80
CA ILE A 336 -6.35 -4.19 -44.68
C ILE A 336 -5.88 -3.82 -46.09
N LEU A 337 -4.84 -2.99 -46.21
CA LEU A 337 -4.29 -2.58 -47.51
C LEU A 337 -3.71 -3.79 -48.28
N LEU A 338 -2.97 -4.67 -47.60
CA LEU A 338 -2.39 -5.85 -48.22
C LEU A 338 -3.48 -6.87 -48.64
N ALA A 339 -4.51 -7.06 -47.81
CA ALA A 339 -5.67 -7.86 -48.16
C ALA A 339 -6.41 -7.32 -49.39
N GLY A 340 -6.60 -6.00 -49.44
CA GLY A 340 -7.22 -5.30 -50.57
C GLY A 340 -6.39 -5.42 -51.85
N LEU A 341 -5.07 -5.32 -51.76
CA LEU A 341 -4.15 -5.52 -52.89
C LEU A 341 -4.25 -6.94 -53.44
N ALA A 342 -4.27 -7.97 -52.59
CA ALA A 342 -4.44 -9.36 -53.02
C ALA A 342 -5.78 -9.60 -53.74
N LEU A 343 -6.87 -9.02 -53.25
CA LEU A 343 -8.19 -9.10 -53.88
C LEU A 343 -8.25 -8.33 -55.21
N LEU A 344 -7.58 -7.17 -55.29
CA LEU A 344 -7.47 -6.41 -56.55
C LEU A 344 -6.74 -7.25 -57.61
N VAL A 345 -5.62 -7.88 -57.24
CA VAL A 345 -4.88 -8.78 -58.13
C VAL A 345 -5.76 -9.97 -58.54
N LEU A 346 -6.54 -10.55 -57.61
CA LEU A 346 -7.51 -11.59 -57.94
C LEU A 346 -8.55 -11.11 -58.96
N GLY A 347 -9.08 -9.89 -58.79
CA GLY A 347 -9.99 -9.25 -59.73
C GLY A 347 -9.39 -9.11 -61.13
N VAL A 348 -8.11 -8.72 -61.24
CA VAL A 348 -7.39 -8.66 -62.53
C VAL A 348 -7.29 -10.04 -63.16
N PHE A 349 -6.93 -11.08 -62.39
CA PHE A 349 -6.81 -12.46 -62.90
C PHE A 349 -8.16 -13.08 -63.27
N LEU A 350 -9.26 -12.68 -62.63
CA LEU A 350 -10.63 -13.10 -63.00
C LEU A 350 -11.09 -12.39 -64.28
N LYS A 351 -10.86 -11.08 -64.39
CA LYS A 351 -11.22 -10.28 -65.58
C LYS A 351 -10.46 -10.73 -66.82
N HIS A 352 -9.17 -11.03 -66.67
CA HIS A 352 -8.30 -11.47 -67.76
C HIS A 352 -8.13 -13.00 -67.81
N ARG A 353 -9.12 -13.77 -67.33
CA ARG A 353 -8.99 -15.24 -67.24
C ARG A 353 -8.60 -15.88 -68.55
N ASP A 354 -9.11 -15.38 -69.68
CA ASP A 354 -8.94 -16.01 -71.00
C ASP A 354 -7.60 -15.70 -71.67
N ILE A 355 -6.76 -14.85 -71.07
CA ILE A 355 -5.43 -14.53 -71.58
C ILE A 355 -4.49 -15.75 -71.43
N PRO A 356 -3.66 -16.07 -72.46
CA PRO A 356 -2.72 -17.20 -72.45
C PRO A 356 -1.77 -17.23 -71.24
N VAL A 357 -1.34 -16.07 -70.75
CA VAL A 357 -0.47 -15.93 -69.56
C VAL A 357 -1.14 -16.49 -68.30
N VAL A 358 -2.43 -16.19 -68.10
CA VAL A 358 -3.22 -16.68 -66.94
C VAL A 358 -3.56 -18.15 -67.11
N ARG A 359 -3.88 -18.60 -68.33
CA ARG A 359 -4.18 -20.01 -68.66
C ARG A 359 -2.97 -20.94 -68.48
N ALA A 360 -1.78 -20.49 -68.88
CA ALA A 360 -0.55 -21.26 -68.77
C ALA A 360 -0.11 -21.47 -67.30
N ASN A 361 -0.62 -20.64 -66.39
CA ASN A 361 -0.20 -20.59 -65.00
C ASN A 361 -1.24 -21.17 -64.03
N ASN A 362 -1.83 -22.33 -64.41
CA ASN A 362 -2.83 -23.09 -63.64
C ASN A 362 -3.75 -22.20 -62.77
N ARG A 363 -4.77 -21.63 -63.42
CA ARG A 363 -5.66 -20.58 -62.87
C ARG A 363 -6.18 -20.90 -61.46
N THR A 364 -6.54 -22.16 -61.23
CA THR A 364 -7.08 -22.64 -59.96
C THR A 364 -6.11 -22.45 -58.80
N LEU A 365 -4.82 -22.79 -58.97
CA LEU A 365 -3.80 -22.61 -57.94
C LEU A 365 -3.54 -21.13 -57.64
N SER A 366 -3.55 -20.28 -58.69
CA SER A 366 -3.38 -18.84 -58.52
C SER A 366 -4.56 -18.21 -57.76
N TYR A 367 -5.79 -18.69 -57.96
CA TYR A 367 -6.96 -18.25 -57.20
C TYR A 367 -6.90 -18.68 -55.73
N PHE A 368 -6.59 -19.95 -55.46
CA PHE A 368 -6.40 -20.43 -54.07
C PHE A 368 -5.31 -19.62 -53.35
N LEU A 369 -4.17 -19.38 -54.01
CA LEU A 369 -3.08 -18.59 -53.45
C LEU A 369 -3.53 -17.16 -53.13
N LEU A 370 -4.15 -16.43 -54.07
CA LEU A 370 -4.58 -15.04 -53.83
C LEU A 370 -5.66 -14.92 -52.74
N ILE A 371 -6.64 -15.83 -52.72
CA ILE A 371 -7.66 -15.88 -51.65
C ILE A 371 -6.99 -16.15 -50.31
N SER A 372 -6.08 -17.13 -50.23
CA SER A 372 -5.35 -17.44 -49.00
C SER A 372 -4.48 -16.27 -48.52
N LEU A 373 -3.74 -15.57 -49.41
CA LEU A 373 -2.93 -14.40 -49.04
C LEU A 373 -3.77 -13.22 -48.53
N SER A 374 -4.98 -13.04 -49.09
CA SER A 374 -5.94 -12.05 -48.57
C SER A 374 -6.39 -12.42 -47.15
N LEU A 375 -6.76 -13.69 -46.93
CA LEU A 375 -7.14 -14.19 -45.61
C LEU A 375 -5.96 -14.19 -44.61
N CYS A 376 -4.71 -14.44 -45.06
CA CYS A 376 -3.49 -14.33 -44.25
C CYS A 376 -3.30 -12.90 -43.74
N SER A 377 -3.54 -11.91 -44.60
CA SER A 377 -3.46 -10.50 -44.19
C SER A 377 -4.55 -10.17 -43.16
N LEU A 378 -5.79 -10.63 -43.39
CA LEU A 378 -6.91 -10.37 -42.48
C LEU A 378 -6.81 -11.11 -41.14
N CYS A 379 -6.17 -12.28 -41.08
CA CYS A 379 -6.05 -13.03 -39.83
C CYS A 379 -5.22 -12.29 -38.78
N SER A 380 -4.30 -11.41 -39.19
CA SER A 380 -3.57 -10.50 -38.29
C SER A 380 -4.49 -9.65 -37.41
N LEU A 381 -5.70 -9.33 -37.87
CA LEU A 381 -6.67 -8.56 -37.08
C LEU A 381 -7.19 -9.33 -35.86
N LEU A 382 -7.15 -10.67 -35.88
CA LEU A 382 -7.53 -11.52 -34.73
C LEU A 382 -6.54 -11.41 -33.56
N PHE A 383 -5.33 -10.91 -33.82
CA PHE A 383 -4.28 -10.70 -32.82
C PHE A 383 -4.40 -9.32 -32.14
N LEU A 384 -5.19 -8.40 -32.70
CA LEU A 384 -5.38 -7.04 -32.19
C LEU A 384 -6.59 -6.94 -31.26
N GLY A 385 -6.49 -6.05 -30.27
CA GLY A 385 -7.55 -5.79 -29.29
C GLY A 385 -7.47 -6.67 -28.05
N ARG A 386 -8.53 -6.60 -27.23
CA ARG A 386 -8.58 -7.32 -25.96
C ARG A 386 -8.75 -8.84 -26.21
N PRO A 387 -7.85 -9.70 -25.69
CA PRO A 387 -7.97 -11.13 -25.89
C PRO A 387 -9.20 -11.68 -25.16
N THR A 388 -10.05 -12.36 -25.92
CA THR A 388 -11.21 -13.12 -25.44
C THR A 388 -10.99 -14.60 -25.69
N VAL A 389 -11.80 -15.46 -25.08
CA VAL A 389 -11.73 -16.92 -25.29
C VAL A 389 -11.83 -17.26 -26.79
N THR A 390 -12.74 -16.61 -27.52
CA THR A 390 -12.93 -16.85 -28.95
C THR A 390 -11.73 -16.39 -29.78
N THR A 391 -11.18 -15.21 -29.51
CA THR A 391 -10.00 -14.72 -30.25
C THR A 391 -8.74 -15.54 -29.93
N CYS A 392 -8.57 -16.03 -28.70
CA CYS A 392 -7.48 -16.96 -28.35
C CYS A 392 -7.52 -18.24 -29.19
N LEU A 393 -8.72 -18.84 -29.30
CA LEU A 393 -8.92 -20.07 -30.08
C LEU A 393 -8.67 -19.83 -31.57
N LEU A 394 -9.18 -18.72 -32.12
CA LEU A 394 -9.17 -18.48 -33.56
C LEU A 394 -7.83 -17.95 -34.10
N ARG A 395 -7.03 -17.21 -33.33
CA ARG A 395 -5.85 -16.50 -33.90
C ARG A 395 -4.86 -17.47 -34.55
N GLN A 396 -4.38 -18.47 -33.80
CA GLN A 396 -3.28 -19.33 -34.20
C GLN A 396 -3.79 -20.42 -35.15
N THR A 397 -5.02 -20.88 -34.95
CA THR A 397 -5.64 -21.90 -35.80
C THR A 397 -5.95 -21.35 -37.19
N THR A 398 -6.49 -20.13 -37.27
CA THR A 398 -6.76 -19.46 -38.55
C THR A 398 -5.45 -19.17 -39.26
N PHE A 399 -4.45 -18.62 -38.55
CA PHE A 399 -3.11 -18.43 -39.09
C PHE A 399 -2.54 -19.72 -39.69
N ALA A 400 -2.48 -20.81 -38.90
CA ALA A 400 -1.88 -22.08 -39.34
C ALA A 400 -2.59 -22.70 -40.55
N VAL A 401 -3.93 -22.72 -40.56
CA VAL A 401 -4.71 -23.30 -41.66
C VAL A 401 -4.58 -22.47 -42.93
N VAL A 402 -4.74 -21.15 -42.84
CA VAL A 402 -4.71 -20.28 -44.03
C VAL A 402 -3.30 -20.23 -44.63
N PHE A 403 -2.25 -20.13 -43.80
CA PHE A 403 -0.86 -20.21 -44.29
C PHE A 403 -0.53 -21.57 -44.90
N THR A 404 -1.09 -22.67 -44.38
CA THR A 404 -0.91 -23.99 -44.98
C THR A 404 -1.49 -24.04 -46.39
N VAL A 405 -2.67 -23.46 -46.61
CA VAL A 405 -3.27 -23.36 -47.95
C VAL A 405 -2.38 -22.51 -48.88
N ALA A 406 -1.83 -21.39 -48.39
CA ALA A 406 -0.94 -20.54 -49.17
C ALA A 406 0.36 -21.28 -49.57
N VAL A 407 1.08 -21.83 -48.60
CA VAL A 407 2.36 -22.52 -48.82
C VAL A 407 2.17 -23.79 -49.66
N SER A 408 1.13 -24.58 -49.40
CA SER A 408 0.83 -25.77 -50.21
C SER A 408 0.42 -25.42 -51.65
N SER A 409 -0.24 -24.27 -51.87
CA SER A 409 -0.52 -23.77 -53.23
C SER A 409 0.76 -23.41 -53.97
N VAL A 410 1.72 -22.77 -53.28
CA VAL A 410 3.05 -22.49 -53.83
C VAL A 410 3.80 -23.79 -54.11
N LEU A 411 3.77 -24.77 -53.20
CA LEU A 411 4.37 -26.09 -53.38
C LEU A 411 3.79 -26.79 -54.61
N ALA A 412 2.47 -26.93 -54.69
CA ALA A 412 1.78 -27.56 -55.82
C ALA A 412 2.16 -26.89 -57.15
N LYS A 413 2.27 -25.55 -57.14
CA LYS A 413 2.71 -24.78 -58.30
C LYS A 413 4.17 -25.04 -58.67
N THR A 414 5.10 -25.00 -57.70
CA THR A 414 6.53 -25.30 -57.94
C THR A 414 6.72 -26.70 -58.51
N VAL A 415 6.05 -27.71 -57.94
CA VAL A 415 6.10 -29.11 -58.39
C VAL A 415 5.56 -29.24 -59.81
N THR A 416 4.43 -28.59 -60.11
CA THR A 416 3.84 -28.61 -61.46
C THR A 416 4.82 -28.02 -62.49
N VAL A 417 5.51 -26.93 -62.16
CA VAL A 417 6.52 -26.30 -63.02
C VAL A 417 7.71 -27.26 -63.23
N VAL A 418 8.31 -27.77 -62.16
CA VAL A 418 9.46 -28.69 -62.25
C VAL A 418 9.12 -29.93 -63.08
N LEU A 419 7.93 -30.49 -62.87
CA LEU A 419 7.51 -31.70 -63.56
C LEU A 419 7.23 -31.48 -65.04
N ALA A 420 6.70 -30.30 -65.41
CA ALA A 420 6.49 -29.93 -66.82
C ALA A 420 7.80 -29.85 -67.61
N PHE A 421 8.93 -29.49 -66.96
CA PHE A 421 10.23 -29.42 -67.61
C PHE A 421 11.00 -30.74 -67.59
N ARG A 422 10.80 -31.60 -66.58
CA ARG A 422 11.54 -32.88 -66.42
C ARG A 422 10.91 -34.04 -67.19
N VAL A 423 9.60 -34.03 -67.45
CA VAL A 423 8.91 -35.11 -68.18
C VAL A 423 8.97 -34.85 -69.68
N THR A 424 9.93 -35.48 -70.36
CA THR A 424 10.12 -35.38 -71.82
C THR A 424 9.43 -36.48 -72.62
N LYS A 425 8.89 -37.54 -71.98
CA LYS A 425 8.21 -38.66 -72.66
C LYS A 425 6.68 -38.64 -72.42
N PRO A 426 5.85 -38.54 -73.48
CA PRO A 426 4.39 -38.71 -73.34
C PRO A 426 4.05 -40.16 -72.98
N GLY A 427 3.17 -40.37 -71.98
CA GLY A 427 2.60 -41.68 -71.62
C GLY A 427 3.00 -42.29 -70.26
N SER A 428 3.73 -41.59 -69.38
CA SER A 428 4.10 -42.13 -68.05
C SER A 428 3.03 -41.87 -66.98
N ARG A 429 2.90 -42.74 -65.96
CA ARG A 429 2.02 -42.52 -64.77
C ARG A 429 2.25 -41.16 -64.10
N ILE A 430 3.46 -40.60 -64.23
CA ILE A 430 3.86 -39.31 -63.68
C ILE A 430 3.11 -38.14 -64.35
N GLN A 431 2.59 -38.34 -65.58
CA GLN A 431 1.80 -37.34 -66.31
C GLN A 431 0.42 -37.09 -65.67
N VAL A 432 -0.11 -38.05 -64.89
CA VAL A 432 -1.31 -37.85 -64.06
C VAL A 432 -1.07 -36.76 -63.00
N CYS A 433 0.17 -36.61 -62.53
CA CYS A 433 0.55 -35.60 -61.55
C CYS A 433 0.59 -34.17 -62.12
N LEU A 434 0.57 -34.01 -63.45
CA LEU A 434 0.42 -32.72 -64.15
C LEU A 434 -1.05 -32.29 -64.32
N SER A 435 -2.00 -33.16 -63.96
CA SER A 435 -3.43 -32.84 -64.03
C SER A 435 -3.79 -31.75 -63.00
N PRO A 436 -4.65 -30.77 -63.34
CA PRO A 436 -5.16 -29.78 -62.39
C PRO A 436 -5.72 -30.40 -61.09
N GLY A 437 -6.34 -31.58 -61.20
CA GLY A 437 -6.87 -32.33 -60.06
C GLY A 437 -5.79 -32.84 -59.10
N ALA A 438 -4.62 -33.25 -59.61
CA ALA A 438 -3.50 -33.72 -58.78
C ALA A 438 -2.89 -32.57 -57.97
N SER A 439 -2.68 -31.41 -58.60
CA SER A 439 -2.17 -30.21 -57.90
C SER A 439 -3.10 -29.69 -56.80
N THR A 440 -4.42 -29.76 -57.03
CA THR A 440 -5.43 -29.37 -56.04
C THR A 440 -5.48 -30.36 -54.87
N SER A 441 -5.23 -31.64 -55.12
CA SER A 441 -5.18 -32.67 -54.08
C SER A 441 -4.06 -32.42 -53.06
N VAL A 442 -2.92 -31.86 -53.47
CA VAL A 442 -1.83 -31.49 -52.56
C VAL A 442 -2.30 -30.46 -51.52
N ILE A 443 -3.05 -29.44 -51.97
CA ILE A 443 -3.59 -28.40 -51.09
C ILE A 443 -4.58 -29.01 -50.08
N LEU A 444 -5.50 -29.84 -50.56
CA LEU A 444 -6.52 -30.48 -49.72
C LEU A 444 -5.93 -31.44 -48.69
N ILE A 445 -4.92 -32.24 -49.06
CA ILE A 445 -4.25 -33.17 -48.14
C ILE A 445 -3.48 -32.37 -47.09
N ALA A 446 -2.71 -31.36 -47.49
CA ALA A 446 -1.94 -30.55 -46.57
C ALA A 446 -2.85 -29.78 -45.58
N SER A 447 -3.94 -29.19 -46.08
CA SER A 447 -4.90 -28.49 -45.23
C SER A 447 -5.63 -29.43 -44.28
N LEU A 448 -6.03 -30.63 -44.73
CA LEU A 448 -6.66 -31.63 -43.88
C LEU A 448 -5.73 -32.04 -42.73
N ILE A 449 -4.45 -32.33 -43.01
CA ILE A 449 -3.46 -32.66 -41.97
C ILE A 449 -3.34 -31.51 -40.96
N GLN A 450 -3.21 -30.27 -41.43
CA GLN A 450 -3.12 -29.10 -40.55
C GLN A 450 -4.39 -28.91 -39.71
N THR A 451 -5.58 -29.08 -40.28
CA THR A 451 -6.85 -28.96 -39.55
C THR A 451 -6.98 -30.04 -38.48
N VAL A 452 -6.56 -31.28 -38.76
CA VAL A 452 -6.52 -32.36 -37.75
C VAL A 452 -5.55 -32.01 -36.62
N LEU A 453 -4.35 -31.53 -36.93
CA LEU A 453 -3.37 -31.10 -35.91
C LEU A 453 -3.92 -29.96 -35.03
N CYS A 454 -4.53 -28.95 -35.63
CA CYS A 454 -5.19 -27.86 -34.90
C CYS A 454 -6.36 -28.39 -34.05
N GLY A 455 -7.17 -29.31 -34.57
CA GLY A 455 -8.30 -29.91 -33.85
C GLY A 455 -7.84 -30.71 -32.62
N VAL A 456 -6.77 -31.51 -32.75
CA VAL A 456 -6.16 -32.22 -31.62
C VAL A 456 -5.61 -31.24 -30.59
N TRP A 457 -4.94 -30.17 -31.02
CA TRP A 457 -4.43 -29.14 -30.11
C TRP A 457 -5.57 -28.47 -29.32
N LEU A 458 -6.64 -28.05 -30.00
CA LEU A 458 -7.80 -27.45 -29.35
C LEU A 458 -8.53 -28.42 -28.41
N ALA A 459 -8.58 -29.72 -28.73
CA ALA A 459 -9.28 -30.71 -27.91
C ALA A 459 -8.49 -31.08 -26.64
N THR A 460 -7.16 -31.07 -26.70
CA THR A 460 -6.29 -31.51 -25.61
C THR A 460 -5.82 -30.37 -24.72
N SER A 461 -5.51 -29.21 -25.30
CA SER A 461 -4.95 -28.06 -24.58
C SER A 461 -5.32 -26.76 -25.31
N PRO A 462 -6.60 -26.34 -25.24
CA PRO A 462 -7.06 -25.15 -25.93
C PRO A 462 -6.37 -23.88 -25.38
N PRO A 463 -6.01 -22.92 -26.23
CA PRO A 463 -5.46 -21.65 -25.78
C PRO A 463 -6.51 -20.84 -25.01
N PHE A 464 -6.07 -20.17 -23.95
CA PHE A 464 -6.94 -19.41 -23.06
C PHE A 464 -6.35 -18.03 -22.70
N PRO A 465 -7.20 -17.04 -22.38
CA PRO A 465 -6.73 -15.73 -21.96
C PRO A 465 -6.13 -15.80 -20.56
N GLU A 466 -4.85 -15.45 -20.43
CA GLU A 466 -4.10 -15.40 -19.18
C GLU A 466 -3.80 -13.94 -18.80
N ARG A 467 -3.91 -13.65 -17.49
CA ARG A 467 -3.53 -12.37 -16.90
C ARG A 467 -2.13 -12.50 -16.31
N ASP A 468 -1.11 -12.09 -17.05
CA ASP A 468 0.25 -12.07 -16.57
C ASP A 468 0.48 -10.82 -15.70
N MET A 469 0.73 -11.09 -14.41
CA MET A 469 0.97 -10.09 -13.37
C MET A 469 2.46 -9.98 -12.98
N ILE A 470 3.32 -10.79 -13.60
CA ILE A 470 4.74 -10.95 -13.25
C ILE A 470 5.62 -10.18 -14.23
N SER A 471 5.26 -10.16 -15.52
CA SER A 471 6.09 -9.53 -16.56
C SER A 471 6.24 -8.02 -16.42
N GLU A 472 5.22 -7.31 -15.92
CA GLU A 472 5.30 -5.88 -15.63
C GLU A 472 4.73 -5.54 -14.24
N PRO A 473 5.49 -4.88 -13.35
CA PRO A 473 5.07 -4.67 -11.95
C PRO A 473 3.91 -3.69 -11.78
N ARG A 474 3.63 -2.83 -12.77
CA ARG A 474 2.59 -1.78 -12.73
C ARG A 474 1.34 -2.10 -13.56
N HIS A 475 1.41 -3.08 -14.45
CA HIS A 475 0.36 -3.38 -15.41
C HIS A 475 0.01 -4.87 -15.42
N ILE A 476 -1.22 -5.19 -15.81
CA ILE A 476 -1.66 -6.56 -16.04
C ILE A 476 -1.61 -6.79 -17.55
N VAL A 477 -0.67 -7.62 -18.00
CA VAL A 477 -0.58 -8.00 -19.41
C VAL A 477 -1.63 -9.07 -19.67
N ILE A 478 -2.57 -8.83 -20.58
CA ILE A 478 -3.52 -9.87 -21.00
C ILE A 478 -3.03 -10.45 -22.32
N GLN A 479 -2.65 -11.72 -22.29
CA GLN A 479 -2.18 -12.49 -23.43
C GLN A 479 -2.96 -13.78 -23.56
N CYS A 480 -2.92 -14.44 -24.72
CA CYS A 480 -3.46 -15.80 -24.82
C CYS A 480 -2.30 -16.76 -24.65
N GLN A 481 -2.39 -17.62 -23.64
CA GLN A 481 -1.46 -18.71 -23.44
C GLN A 481 -1.85 -19.88 -24.34
N GLU A 482 -0.90 -20.48 -25.02
CA GLU A 482 -1.10 -21.54 -26.01
C GLU A 482 -1.50 -22.91 -25.40
N GLY A 483 -1.53 -23.00 -24.07
CA GLY A 483 -1.80 -24.23 -23.32
C GLY A 483 -0.60 -25.17 -23.31
N SER A 484 -0.45 -25.99 -24.35
CA SER A 484 0.66 -26.94 -24.48
C SER A 484 1.66 -26.49 -25.55
N GLY A 485 2.87 -26.18 -25.12
CA GLY A 485 3.96 -25.81 -26.03
C GLY A 485 4.28 -26.91 -27.05
N ALA A 486 4.21 -28.19 -26.64
CA ALA A 486 4.52 -29.31 -27.53
C ALA A 486 3.55 -29.38 -28.73
N THR A 487 2.24 -29.29 -28.49
CA THR A 487 1.23 -29.34 -29.56
C THR A 487 1.28 -28.09 -30.44
N PHE A 488 1.54 -26.93 -29.85
CA PHE A 488 1.75 -25.68 -30.58
C PHE A 488 2.96 -25.76 -31.53
N PHE A 489 4.10 -26.25 -31.05
CA PHE A 489 5.29 -26.45 -31.89
C PHE A 489 5.10 -27.57 -32.93
N CYS A 490 4.26 -28.59 -32.68
CA CYS A 490 3.89 -29.56 -33.71
C CYS A 490 3.12 -28.90 -34.88
N VAL A 491 2.15 -28.02 -34.57
CA VAL A 491 1.38 -27.25 -35.58
C VAL A 491 2.32 -26.38 -36.41
N LEU A 492 3.20 -25.59 -35.76
CA LEU A 492 4.19 -24.76 -36.45
C LEU A 492 5.23 -25.60 -37.22
N GLY A 493 5.62 -26.76 -36.67
CA GLY A 493 6.58 -27.68 -37.28
C GLY A 493 6.10 -28.23 -38.62
N PHE A 494 4.80 -28.57 -38.75
CA PHE A 494 4.24 -29.00 -40.03
C PHE A 494 4.26 -27.87 -41.07
N LEU A 495 3.90 -26.65 -40.67
CA LEU A 495 3.99 -25.48 -41.55
C LEU A 495 5.44 -25.20 -41.98
N GLY A 496 6.39 -25.31 -41.05
CA GLY A 496 7.83 -25.19 -41.31
C GLY A 496 8.34 -26.27 -42.27
N PHE A 497 7.91 -27.52 -42.10
CA PHE A 497 8.22 -28.61 -43.02
C PHE A 497 7.72 -28.34 -44.44
N LEU A 498 6.47 -27.88 -44.58
CA LEU A 498 5.93 -27.47 -45.87
C LEU A 498 6.73 -26.32 -46.49
N ALA A 499 7.12 -25.31 -45.69
CA ALA A 499 7.90 -24.18 -46.17
C ALA A 499 9.29 -24.60 -46.67
N VAL A 500 10.01 -25.45 -45.92
CA VAL A 500 11.33 -25.98 -46.32
C VAL A 500 11.23 -26.85 -47.57
N GLY A 501 10.21 -27.73 -47.65
CA GLY A 501 9.95 -28.53 -48.84
C GLY A 501 9.67 -27.66 -50.06
N THR A 502 8.86 -26.61 -49.90
CA THR A 502 8.56 -25.63 -50.96
C THR A 502 9.80 -24.86 -51.40
N PHE A 503 10.62 -24.41 -50.46
CA PHE A 503 11.88 -23.73 -50.76
C PHE A 503 12.86 -24.66 -51.50
N SER A 504 12.96 -25.93 -51.10
CA SER A 504 13.84 -26.90 -51.74
C SER A 504 13.44 -27.17 -53.19
N VAL A 505 12.14 -27.37 -53.45
CA VAL A 505 11.63 -27.55 -54.82
C VAL A 505 11.79 -26.27 -55.65
N ALA A 506 11.51 -25.10 -55.06
CA ALA A 506 11.71 -23.82 -55.73
C ALA A 506 13.19 -23.59 -56.10
N PHE A 507 14.11 -23.89 -55.19
CA PHE A 507 15.56 -23.78 -55.43
C PHE A 507 16.01 -24.70 -56.57
N LEU A 508 15.53 -25.94 -56.62
CA LEU A 508 15.78 -26.86 -57.74
C LEU A 508 15.22 -26.34 -59.07
N ALA A 509 14.16 -25.53 -59.03
CA ALA A 509 13.52 -24.93 -60.20
C ALA A 509 14.24 -23.66 -60.71
N ARG A 510 15.15 -23.06 -59.93
CA ARG A 510 15.73 -21.73 -60.22
C ARG A 510 16.44 -21.64 -61.58
N ASP A 511 17.06 -22.74 -61.99
CA ASP A 511 17.85 -22.86 -63.21
C ASP A 511 16.99 -23.34 -64.40
N LEU A 512 15.69 -23.58 -64.18
CA LEU A 512 14.76 -23.90 -65.25
C LEU A 512 14.52 -22.65 -66.12
N PRO A 513 14.69 -22.76 -67.43
CA PRO A 513 14.53 -21.64 -68.35
C PRO A 513 13.05 -21.38 -68.59
N ASP A 514 12.51 -20.44 -67.82
CA ASP A 514 11.13 -19.97 -67.97
C ASP A 514 11.11 -18.61 -68.69
N VAL A 515 10.12 -18.39 -69.56
CA VAL A 515 9.96 -17.21 -70.43
C VAL A 515 9.87 -15.90 -69.62
N PHE A 516 9.56 -16.00 -68.33
CA PHE A 516 9.31 -14.87 -67.43
C PHE A 516 10.24 -14.78 -66.21
N ASN A 517 11.30 -15.60 -66.12
CA ASN A 517 12.10 -15.78 -64.88
C ASN A 517 11.22 -16.13 -63.65
N GLU A 518 10.05 -16.74 -63.86
CA GLU A 518 9.06 -16.99 -62.81
C GLU A 518 9.63 -17.84 -61.66
N THR A 519 10.44 -18.85 -61.98
CA THR A 519 11.10 -19.72 -60.99
C THR A 519 12.10 -18.98 -60.09
N LYS A 520 12.76 -17.93 -60.59
CA LYS A 520 13.66 -17.09 -59.78
C LYS A 520 12.89 -16.25 -58.77
N PHE A 521 11.81 -15.60 -59.19
CA PHE A 521 10.95 -14.83 -58.28
C PHE A 521 10.27 -15.72 -57.24
N LEU A 522 9.87 -16.94 -57.64
CA LEU A 522 9.32 -17.94 -56.74
C LEU A 522 10.32 -18.37 -55.66
N THR A 523 11.57 -18.60 -56.05
CA THR A 523 12.66 -18.92 -55.11
C THR A 523 12.95 -17.75 -54.18
N PHE A 524 12.98 -16.52 -54.71
CA PHE A 524 13.19 -15.30 -53.92
C PHE A 524 12.07 -15.10 -52.87
N SER A 525 10.79 -15.24 -53.27
CA SER A 525 9.65 -15.16 -52.36
C SER A 525 9.72 -16.23 -51.26
N MET A 526 10.07 -17.47 -51.60
CA MET A 526 10.20 -18.54 -50.61
C MET A 526 11.40 -18.36 -49.68
N LEU A 527 12.51 -17.80 -50.17
CA LEU A 527 13.66 -17.45 -49.34
C LEU A 527 13.30 -16.35 -48.33
N LEU A 528 12.63 -15.28 -48.79
CA LEU A 528 12.15 -14.20 -47.94
C LEU A 528 11.19 -14.74 -46.87
N PHE A 529 10.21 -15.57 -47.27
CA PHE A 529 9.29 -16.25 -46.36
C PHE A 529 10.05 -17.03 -45.28
N CYS A 530 10.98 -17.90 -45.68
CA CYS A 530 11.75 -18.70 -44.72
C CYS A 530 12.53 -17.79 -43.76
N SER A 531 13.20 -16.76 -44.27
CA SER A 531 14.02 -15.84 -43.45
C SER A 531 13.22 -15.09 -42.38
N VAL A 532 12.00 -14.66 -42.69
CA VAL A 532 11.10 -14.00 -41.74
C VAL A 532 10.73 -14.96 -40.62
N TRP A 533 10.40 -16.21 -40.93
CA TRP A 533 10.02 -17.20 -39.93
C TRP A 533 11.20 -17.74 -39.11
N THR A 534 12.42 -17.82 -39.66
CA THR A 534 13.61 -18.11 -38.86
C THR A 534 13.95 -16.97 -37.90
N ALA A 535 13.73 -15.71 -38.30
CA ALA A 535 13.93 -14.55 -37.44
C ALA A 535 12.84 -14.43 -36.36
N PHE A 536 11.62 -14.89 -36.64
CA PHE A 536 10.51 -14.90 -35.70
C PHE A 536 10.79 -15.73 -34.44
N LEU A 537 11.32 -16.94 -34.58
CA LEU A 537 11.59 -17.87 -33.46
C LEU A 537 12.38 -17.25 -32.30
N PRO A 538 13.57 -16.65 -32.50
CA PRO A 538 14.31 -16.02 -31.41
C PRO A 538 13.62 -14.75 -30.87
N LEU A 539 12.93 -13.98 -31.73
CA LEU A 539 12.22 -12.77 -31.31
C LEU A 539 10.99 -13.09 -30.45
N TYR A 540 10.27 -14.17 -30.76
CA TYR A 540 9.12 -14.64 -29.98
C TYR A 540 9.52 -15.01 -28.55
N HIS A 541 10.68 -15.67 -28.37
CA HIS A 541 11.20 -16.01 -27.04
C HIS A 541 11.80 -14.82 -26.28
N SER A 542 12.31 -13.80 -26.99
CA SER A 542 12.92 -12.63 -26.35
C SER A 542 11.91 -11.53 -26.03
N ALA A 543 10.85 -11.38 -26.82
CA ALA A 543 9.84 -10.36 -26.63
C ALA A 543 8.94 -10.73 -25.44
N ARG A 544 8.47 -9.70 -24.73
CA ARG A 544 7.52 -9.86 -23.62
C ARG A 544 6.27 -9.01 -23.84
N GLY A 545 5.15 -9.51 -23.33
CA GLY A 545 3.85 -8.85 -23.34
C GLY A 545 3.38 -8.46 -24.75
N LYS A 546 2.93 -7.21 -24.91
CA LYS A 546 2.34 -6.74 -26.17
C LYS A 546 3.28 -6.78 -27.37
N SER A 547 4.60 -6.72 -27.14
CA SER A 547 5.61 -6.76 -28.20
C SER A 547 5.67 -8.12 -28.89
N THR A 548 5.40 -9.22 -28.19
CA THR A 548 5.38 -10.58 -28.76
C THR A 548 4.33 -10.71 -29.85
N VAL A 549 3.13 -10.19 -29.58
CA VAL A 549 2.00 -10.19 -30.53
C VAL A 549 2.29 -9.28 -31.73
N ALA A 550 2.94 -8.14 -31.52
CA ALA A 550 3.31 -7.24 -32.62
C ALA A 550 4.32 -7.89 -33.58
N VAL A 551 5.28 -8.65 -33.06
CA VAL A 551 6.26 -9.41 -33.87
C VAL A 551 5.57 -10.51 -34.68
N GLU A 552 4.59 -11.22 -34.11
CA GLU A 552 3.78 -12.20 -34.86
C GLU A 552 3.07 -11.55 -36.06
N ILE A 553 2.35 -10.45 -35.82
CA ILE A 553 1.62 -9.73 -36.88
C ILE A 553 2.59 -9.24 -37.96
N PHE A 554 3.74 -8.68 -37.58
CA PHE A 554 4.75 -8.23 -38.52
C PHE A 554 5.25 -9.37 -39.41
N SER A 555 5.57 -10.53 -38.83
CA SER A 555 6.01 -11.70 -39.58
C SER A 555 4.93 -12.23 -40.54
N ILE A 556 3.67 -12.24 -40.12
CA ILE A 556 2.53 -12.61 -40.98
C ILE A 556 2.42 -11.66 -42.18
N LEU A 557 2.44 -10.35 -41.94
CA LEU A 557 2.31 -9.34 -43.01
C LEU A 557 3.51 -9.35 -43.96
N ALA A 558 4.73 -9.38 -43.43
CA ALA A 558 5.95 -9.38 -44.24
C ALA A 558 6.07 -10.63 -45.13
N SER A 559 5.72 -11.80 -44.59
CA SER A 559 5.73 -13.05 -45.37
C SER A 559 4.63 -13.09 -46.43
N THR A 560 3.44 -12.54 -46.12
CA THR A 560 2.33 -12.42 -47.07
C THR A 560 2.66 -11.46 -48.21
N ASP A 561 3.23 -10.29 -47.88
CA ASP A 561 3.70 -9.31 -48.85
C ASP A 561 4.79 -9.91 -49.76
N GLY A 562 5.77 -10.60 -49.18
CA GLY A 562 6.83 -11.27 -49.94
C GLY A 562 6.33 -12.30 -50.96
N LEU A 563 5.32 -13.09 -50.59
CA LEU A 563 4.67 -14.05 -51.49
C LEU A 563 3.83 -13.35 -52.57
N LEU A 564 3.05 -12.33 -52.19
CA LEU A 564 2.20 -11.58 -53.12
C LEU A 564 3.05 -10.83 -54.16
N CYS A 565 4.02 -10.05 -53.67
CA CYS A 565 4.88 -9.21 -54.47
C CYS A 565 5.73 -10.02 -55.45
N GLY A 566 6.48 -11.02 -54.98
CA GLY A 566 7.35 -11.78 -55.88
C GLY A 566 6.60 -12.66 -56.88
N ILE A 567 5.44 -13.25 -56.52
CA ILE A 567 4.73 -14.18 -57.42
C ILE A 567 3.84 -13.44 -58.43
N PHE A 568 3.23 -12.32 -58.05
CA PHE A 568 2.18 -11.69 -58.87
C PHE A 568 2.58 -10.36 -59.50
N ILE A 569 3.51 -9.57 -58.94
CA ILE A 569 3.92 -8.30 -59.57
C ILE A 569 4.45 -8.49 -60.99
N PRO A 570 5.36 -9.45 -61.28
CA PRO A 570 5.85 -9.66 -62.64
C PRO A 570 4.72 -9.99 -63.63
N LYS A 571 3.67 -10.68 -63.15
CA LYS A 571 2.53 -11.11 -63.97
C LYS A 571 1.55 -9.97 -64.22
N CYS A 572 1.22 -9.19 -63.19
CA CYS A 572 0.40 -8.00 -63.33
C CYS A 572 1.08 -6.98 -64.27
N TYR A 573 2.40 -6.82 -64.17
CA TYR A 573 3.17 -5.97 -65.07
C TYR A 573 3.00 -6.40 -66.54
N ILE A 574 3.09 -7.70 -66.83
CA ILE A 574 2.93 -8.21 -68.20
C ILE A 574 1.48 -8.08 -68.69
N ILE A 575 0.52 -8.44 -67.85
CA ILE A 575 -0.92 -8.40 -68.22
C ILE A 575 -1.37 -6.98 -68.52
N LEU A 576 -0.95 -5.98 -67.72
CA LEU A 576 -1.44 -4.61 -67.82
C LEU A 576 -0.58 -3.70 -68.72
N LEU A 577 0.76 -3.82 -68.66
CA LEU A 577 1.69 -2.86 -69.28
C LEU A 577 2.39 -3.40 -70.54
N LYS A 578 2.26 -4.70 -70.85
CA LYS A 578 2.90 -5.34 -72.01
C LYS A 578 1.93 -6.21 -72.82
N PRO A 579 0.86 -5.62 -73.40
CA PRO A 579 -0.15 -6.36 -74.15
C PRO A 579 0.41 -7.17 -75.33
N GLU A 580 1.54 -6.76 -75.91
CA GLU A 580 2.23 -7.44 -77.01
C GLU A 580 2.70 -8.87 -76.63
N LYS A 581 2.99 -9.10 -75.35
CA LYS A 581 3.41 -10.41 -74.81
C LYS A 581 2.24 -11.33 -74.45
N ASN A 582 1.00 -10.84 -74.56
CA ASN A 582 -0.22 -11.59 -74.22
C ASN A 582 -0.75 -12.44 -75.41
N THR A 583 -0.01 -12.54 -76.51
CA THR A 583 -0.42 -13.30 -77.70
C THR A 583 0.03 -14.77 -77.67
N PRO A 584 -0.78 -15.72 -78.17
CA PRO A 584 -0.40 -17.13 -78.27
C PRO A 584 0.86 -17.38 -79.12
N ALA A 585 1.12 -16.53 -80.11
CA ALA A 585 2.26 -16.62 -81.01
C ALA A 585 3.58 -16.35 -80.27
N TRP A 586 3.63 -15.31 -79.43
CA TRP A 586 4.81 -14.94 -78.66
C TRP A 586 5.22 -16.03 -77.64
N LEU A 587 4.24 -16.66 -76.99
CA LEU A 587 4.48 -17.79 -76.07
C LEU A 587 5.02 -19.05 -76.78
N ARG A 588 4.62 -19.30 -78.04
CA ARG A 588 5.16 -20.41 -78.84
C ARG A 588 6.58 -20.12 -79.33
N GLN A 589 6.87 -18.88 -79.71
CA GLN A 589 8.19 -18.46 -80.18
C GLN A 589 9.25 -18.59 -79.08
N GLY A 590 8.89 -18.32 -77.82
CA GLY A 590 9.73 -18.61 -76.65
C GLY A 590 10.00 -20.11 -76.44
N ARG A 591 9.01 -20.99 -76.66
CA ARG A 591 9.21 -22.45 -76.57
C ARG A 591 10.07 -23.01 -77.71
N CYS A 592 9.86 -22.56 -78.95
CA CYS A 592 10.64 -23.03 -80.11
C CYS A 592 12.11 -22.58 -80.07
N ALA A 593 12.38 -21.30 -79.77
CA ALA A 593 13.75 -20.81 -79.60
C ALA A 593 14.49 -21.50 -78.44
N HIS A 594 13.74 -22.01 -77.46
CA HIS A 594 14.27 -22.76 -76.34
C HIS A 594 14.59 -24.23 -76.70
N GLN A 595 13.72 -24.88 -77.46
CA GLN A 595 13.90 -26.26 -77.91
C GLN A 595 15.17 -26.37 -78.79
N ASP A 596 15.43 -25.36 -79.63
CA ASP A 596 16.69 -25.24 -80.38
C ASP A 596 17.93 -25.06 -79.48
N ARG A 597 17.84 -24.26 -78.40
CA ARG A 597 18.96 -24.13 -77.44
C ARG A 597 19.24 -25.41 -76.66
N GLN A 598 18.21 -26.15 -76.24
CA GLN A 598 18.38 -27.44 -75.56
C GLN A 598 18.93 -28.52 -76.50
N PHE A 599 18.51 -28.54 -77.76
CA PHE A 599 19.04 -29.43 -78.79
C PHE A 599 20.53 -29.12 -79.08
N SER A 600 20.89 -27.83 -79.16
CA SER A 600 22.26 -27.39 -79.40
C SER A 600 23.23 -27.69 -78.23
N MET A 601 22.75 -27.71 -76.98
CA MET A 601 23.56 -28.10 -75.82
C MET A 601 23.73 -29.62 -75.66
N LEU A 602 22.74 -30.43 -76.08
CA LEU A 602 22.85 -31.90 -76.09
C LEU A 602 23.79 -32.41 -77.17
N HIS A 603 23.98 -31.67 -78.27
CA HIS A 603 24.90 -32.04 -79.35
C HIS A 603 26.36 -31.57 -79.15
N ARG A 604 26.64 -30.83 -78.06
CA ARG A 604 27.96 -30.29 -77.72
C ARG A 604 28.65 -31.00 -76.55
N ARG A 605 28.12 -32.14 -76.11
CA ARG A 605 28.73 -33.02 -75.11
C ARG A 605 29.18 -34.32 -75.73
#